data_AF-Q2FQ38-F1
#
_entry.id   AF-Q2FQ38-F1
#
_cell.length_a   1.000
_cell.length_b   1.000
_cell.length_c   1.000
_cell.angle_alpha   90.00
_cell.angle_beta   90.00
_cell.angle_gamma   90.00
#
_symmetry.space_group_name_H-M   'P 1'
#
loop_
_entity.id
_entity.type
_entity.pdbx_description
1 polymer ?
#
loop_
_entity_poly.entity_id
_entity_poly.type
_entity_poly.pdbx_seq_one_letter_code
_entity_poly.pdbx_strand_id
1 'polypeptide(L)'
;MILSNYYFILMESANNITLLNSRGSPYHALGIEICEMITSYLQDSVYFQKNGDIVNQYASLVYAHGWLSAGVFLGLYNISFGTLDFSDIEFPDHYDSLHLYEKTERYHSMLETAINSVSCFPGKGSPLTLAADKSLNEVKKSLKRGEELMKDGETIPALGYLCYGYGWLDTSVRAGLLQVHHNFHLFTTEF
;
A
#
# COMPACT_ATOMS: atom_id res chain seq x y z
N MET A 1 -2.37 -7.82 -17.64
CA MET A 1 -2.01 -6.38 -17.73
C MET A 1 -0.52 -6.22 -17.47
N ILE A 2 0.22 -5.75 -18.48
CA ILE A 2 1.65 -5.50 -18.34
C ILE A 2 1.98 -4.42 -17.30
N LEU A 3 3.10 -4.59 -16.60
CA LEU A 3 3.55 -3.70 -15.51
C LEU A 3 3.62 -2.21 -15.90
N SER A 4 3.99 -1.90 -17.15
CA SER A 4 4.03 -0.51 -17.63
C SER A 4 2.65 0.14 -17.73
N ASN A 5 1.62 -0.63 -18.10
CA ASN A 5 0.24 -0.14 -18.13
C ASN A 5 -0.26 0.09 -16.71
N TYR A 6 0.10 -0.80 -15.77
CA TYR A 6 -0.22 -0.61 -14.36
C TYR A 6 0.39 0.69 -13.81
N TYR A 7 1.68 0.94 -14.07
CA TYR A 7 2.34 2.20 -13.73
C TYR A 7 1.59 3.41 -14.30
N PHE A 8 1.25 3.38 -15.60
CA PHE A 8 0.60 4.50 -16.27
C PHE A 8 -0.76 4.83 -15.63
N ILE A 9 -1.60 3.82 -15.39
CA ILE A 9 -2.92 4.00 -14.78
C ILE A 9 -2.78 4.58 -13.37
N LEU A 10 -1.83 4.08 -12.58
CA LEU A 10 -1.60 4.56 -11.22
C LEU A 10 -1.07 6.00 -11.19
N MET A 11 -0.12 6.32 -12.07
CA MET A 11 0.44 7.66 -12.22
C MET A 11 -0.60 8.67 -12.69
N GLU A 12 -1.42 8.31 -13.68
CA GLU A 12 -2.54 9.15 -14.14
C GLU A 12 -3.56 9.38 -13.02
N SER A 13 -3.89 8.34 -12.27
CA SER A 13 -4.79 8.43 -11.11
C SER A 13 -4.24 9.38 -10.05
N ALA A 14 -2.96 9.26 -9.71
CA ALA A 14 -2.30 10.12 -8.73
C ALA A 14 -2.26 11.59 -9.17
N ASN A 15 -1.96 11.86 -10.44
CA ASN A 15 -1.92 13.23 -11.00
C ASN A 15 -3.29 13.90 -11.05
N ASN A 16 -4.37 13.12 -11.11
CA ASN A 16 -5.74 13.62 -11.15
C ASN A 16 -6.39 13.75 -9.78
N ILE A 17 -5.65 13.50 -8.68
CA ILE A 17 -6.18 13.70 -7.33
C ILE A 17 -6.54 15.18 -7.12
N THR A 18 -7.80 15.40 -6.72
CA THR A 18 -8.26 16.67 -6.16
C THR A 18 -8.78 16.41 -4.76
N LEU A 19 -8.14 17.04 -3.76
CA LEU A 19 -8.55 16.90 -2.36
C LEU A 19 -9.94 17.51 -2.13
N LEU A 20 -10.82 16.75 -1.48
CA LEU A 20 -12.20 17.14 -1.19
C LEU A 20 -12.31 17.98 0.08
N ASN A 21 -11.35 17.82 1.01
CA ASN A 21 -11.39 18.50 2.30
C ASN A 21 -10.85 19.94 2.20
N SER A 22 -11.47 20.85 2.95
CA SER A 22 -11.09 22.28 2.95
C SER A 22 -9.63 22.50 3.34
N ARG A 23 -8.94 23.40 2.64
CA ARG A 23 -7.58 23.83 2.97
C ARG A 23 -7.47 24.25 4.44
N GLY A 24 -6.41 23.81 5.11
CA GLY A 24 -6.17 24.07 6.54
C GLY A 24 -6.90 23.12 7.50
N SER A 25 -7.79 22.25 7.01
CA SER A 25 -8.36 21.18 7.85
C SER A 25 -7.35 20.04 8.08
N PRO A 26 -7.45 19.29 9.20
CA PRO A 26 -6.59 18.13 9.46
C PRO A 26 -6.64 17.09 8.33
N TYR A 27 -7.82 16.83 7.76
CA TYR A 27 -7.96 15.89 6.63
C TYR A 27 -7.32 16.40 5.34
N HIS A 28 -7.29 17.72 5.12
CA HIS A 28 -6.56 18.27 3.98
C HIS A 28 -5.05 18.09 4.15
N ALA A 29 -4.52 18.29 5.37
CA ALA A 29 -3.11 18.02 5.68
C ALA A 29 -2.77 16.54 5.47
N LEU A 30 -3.61 15.62 5.98
CA LEU A 30 -3.47 14.18 5.74
C LEU A 30 -3.50 13.84 4.24
N GLY A 31 -4.42 14.45 3.49
CA GLY A 31 -4.51 14.26 2.04
C GLY A 31 -3.25 14.70 1.29
N ILE A 32 -2.65 15.83 1.68
CA ILE A 32 -1.37 16.29 1.12
C ILE A 32 -0.28 15.25 1.36
N GLU A 33 -0.12 14.80 2.61
CA GLU A 33 0.91 13.83 2.97
C GLU A 33 0.75 12.50 2.23
N ILE A 34 -0.48 11.98 2.13
CA ILE A 34 -0.76 10.76 1.35
C ILE A 34 -0.39 10.96 -0.13
N CYS A 35 -0.68 12.11 -0.72
CA CYS A 35 -0.28 12.41 -2.11
C CYS A 35 1.25 12.48 -2.27
N GLU A 36 1.96 13.03 -1.28
CA GLU A 36 3.43 13.05 -1.25
C GLU A 36 3.99 11.62 -1.20
N MET A 37 3.43 10.76 -0.35
CA MET A 37 3.84 9.35 -0.24
C MET A 37 3.59 8.57 -1.54
N ILE A 38 2.41 8.71 -2.14
CA ILE A 38 2.09 8.11 -3.45
C ILE A 38 3.11 8.56 -4.49
N THR A 39 3.41 9.85 -4.54
CA THR A 39 4.38 10.43 -5.48
C THR A 39 5.79 9.87 -5.25
N SER A 40 6.24 9.76 -4.00
CA SER A 40 7.54 9.19 -3.65
C SER A 40 7.69 7.75 -4.14
N TYR A 41 6.70 6.90 -3.88
CA TYR A 41 6.76 5.50 -4.31
C TYR A 41 6.62 5.34 -5.84
N LEU A 42 5.87 6.22 -6.51
CA LEU A 42 5.88 6.27 -7.98
C LEU A 42 7.27 6.64 -8.52
N GLN A 43 7.96 7.61 -7.91
CA GLN A 43 9.33 7.98 -8.27
C GLN A 43 10.32 6.83 -8.03
N ASP A 44 10.21 6.14 -6.90
CA ASP A 44 11.00 4.93 -6.62
C ASP A 44 10.79 3.86 -7.68
N SER A 45 9.53 3.66 -8.11
CA SER A 45 9.25 2.69 -9.16
C SER A 45 9.97 3.02 -10.48
N VAL A 46 10.04 4.31 -10.84
CA VAL A 46 10.78 4.77 -12.03
C VAL A 46 12.28 4.59 -11.85
N TYR A 47 12.80 4.85 -10.65
CA TYR A 47 14.20 4.60 -10.34
C TYR A 47 14.56 3.12 -10.49
N PHE A 48 13.79 2.22 -9.88
CA PHE A 48 14.03 0.77 -9.98
C PHE A 48 13.90 0.26 -11.41
N GLN A 49 12.90 0.73 -12.16
CA GLN A 49 12.76 0.41 -13.58
C GLN A 49 14.03 0.76 -14.38
N LYS A 50 14.56 1.98 -14.19
CA LYS A 50 15.77 2.45 -14.90
C LYS A 50 17.00 1.60 -14.58
N ASN A 51 17.04 0.99 -13.39
CA ASN A 51 18.11 0.11 -12.94
C ASN A 51 17.86 -1.38 -13.26
N GLY A 52 16.76 -1.71 -13.97
CA GLY A 52 16.42 -3.09 -14.31
C GLY A 52 15.86 -3.91 -13.14
N ASP A 53 15.50 -3.27 -12.02
CA ASP A 53 15.01 -3.95 -10.83
C ASP A 53 13.47 -4.00 -10.83
N ILE A 54 12.95 -4.95 -11.61
CA ILE A 54 11.51 -5.12 -11.83
C ILE A 54 10.74 -5.44 -10.54
N VAL A 55 11.36 -6.21 -9.63
CA VAL A 55 10.73 -6.62 -8.38
C VAL A 55 10.56 -5.42 -7.44
N ASN A 56 11.60 -4.60 -7.28
CA ASN A 56 11.50 -3.38 -6.48
C ASN A 56 10.59 -2.34 -7.15
N GLN A 57 10.61 -2.22 -8.48
CA GLN A 57 9.65 -1.38 -9.22
C GLN A 57 8.20 -1.77 -8.89
N TYR A 58 7.87 -3.06 -9.02
CA TYR A 58 6.52 -3.56 -8.77
C TYR A 58 6.10 -3.36 -7.32
N ALA A 59 6.96 -3.68 -6.36
CA ALA A 59 6.67 -3.48 -4.95
C ALA A 59 6.36 -2.00 -4.64
N SER A 60 7.16 -1.05 -5.15
CA SER A 60 6.91 0.39 -4.95
C SER A 60 5.58 0.83 -5.58
N LEU A 61 5.25 0.36 -6.78
CA LEU A 61 3.96 0.63 -7.43
C LEU A 61 2.78 0.16 -6.58
N VAL A 62 2.83 -1.07 -6.08
CA VAL A 62 1.72 -1.63 -5.32
C VAL A 62 1.63 -1.01 -3.93
N TYR A 63 2.75 -0.60 -3.34
CA TYR A 63 2.75 0.20 -2.12
C TYR A 63 2.03 1.54 -2.34
N ALA A 64 2.38 2.27 -3.40
CA ALA A 64 1.70 3.52 -3.78
C ALA A 64 0.18 3.31 -3.99
N HIS A 65 -0.21 2.19 -4.59
CA HIS A 65 -1.63 1.84 -4.75
C HIS A 65 -2.32 1.60 -3.39
N GLY A 66 -1.66 0.96 -2.43
CA GLY A 66 -2.19 0.84 -1.06
C GLY A 66 -2.50 2.20 -0.42
N TRP A 67 -1.57 3.15 -0.52
CA TRP A 67 -1.79 4.54 -0.07
C TRP A 67 -2.94 5.22 -0.80
N LEU A 68 -2.98 5.07 -2.13
CA LEU A 68 -4.04 5.66 -2.96
C LEU A 68 -5.42 5.16 -2.50
N SER A 69 -5.59 3.84 -2.40
CA SER A 69 -6.85 3.19 -2.03
C SER A 69 -7.29 3.53 -0.61
N ALA A 70 -6.35 3.59 0.34
CA ALA A 70 -6.64 4.02 1.70
C ALA A 70 -7.13 5.48 1.73
N GLY A 71 -6.51 6.39 0.98
CA GLY A 71 -6.98 7.79 0.91
C GLY A 71 -8.36 7.95 0.26
N VAL A 72 -8.71 7.12 -0.74
CA VAL A 72 -10.09 7.05 -1.27
C VAL A 72 -11.05 6.62 -0.17
N PHE A 73 -10.72 5.56 0.58
CA PHE A 73 -11.54 5.06 1.67
C PHE A 73 -11.77 6.09 2.78
N LEU A 74 -10.75 6.90 3.09
CA LEU A 74 -10.83 8.00 4.06
C LEU A 74 -11.62 9.22 3.55
N GLY A 75 -12.07 9.20 2.30
CA GLY A 75 -12.86 10.28 1.71
C GLY A 75 -12.04 11.54 1.42
N LEU A 76 -10.73 11.38 1.19
CA LEU A 76 -9.83 12.51 0.91
C LEU A 76 -9.94 12.99 -0.53
N TYR A 77 -10.21 12.05 -1.43
CA TYR A 77 -10.41 12.27 -2.86
C TYR A 77 -11.28 11.14 -3.43
N ASN A 78 -11.88 11.38 -4.61
CA ASN A 78 -12.72 10.40 -5.29
C ASN A 78 -12.06 9.96 -6.60
N ILE A 79 -11.26 8.91 -6.50
CA ILE A 79 -10.63 8.26 -7.65
C ILE A 79 -11.26 6.88 -7.81
N SER A 80 -11.68 6.55 -9.03
CA SER A 80 -12.12 5.21 -9.37
C SER A 80 -10.95 4.46 -9.97
N PHE A 81 -10.36 3.58 -9.18
CA PHE A 81 -9.50 2.53 -9.71
C PHE A 81 -10.40 1.33 -9.99
N GLY A 82 -10.35 0.76 -11.20
CA GLY A 82 -11.09 -0.47 -11.49
C GLY A 82 -10.72 -1.59 -10.50
N THR A 83 -11.52 -2.65 -10.44
CA THR A 83 -11.13 -3.86 -9.71
C THR A 83 -9.88 -4.45 -10.35
N LEU A 84 -8.73 -4.19 -9.75
CA LEU A 84 -7.46 -4.78 -10.13
C LEU A 84 -7.20 -6.01 -9.25
N ASP A 85 -7.08 -7.17 -9.87
CA ASP A 85 -6.48 -8.34 -9.24
C ASP A 85 -4.98 -8.36 -9.56
N PHE A 86 -4.12 -8.53 -8.55
CA PHE A 86 -2.68 -8.60 -8.78
C PHE A 86 -2.28 -9.86 -9.57
N SER A 87 -3.14 -10.88 -9.63
CA SER A 87 -2.97 -12.05 -10.50
C SER A 87 -3.03 -11.68 -11.98
N ASP A 88 -3.61 -10.54 -12.34
CA ASP A 88 -3.62 -10.04 -13.72
C ASP A 88 -2.33 -9.30 -14.08
N ILE A 89 -1.39 -9.07 -13.16
CA ILE A 89 -0.16 -8.33 -13.47
C ILE A 89 0.86 -9.26 -14.13
N GLU A 90 1.29 -8.86 -15.34
CA GLU A 90 2.29 -9.57 -16.11
C GLU A 90 3.66 -8.89 -15.96
N PHE A 91 4.63 -9.65 -15.46
CA PHE A 91 6.04 -9.26 -15.46
C PHE A 91 6.63 -9.40 -16.86
N PRO A 92 7.68 -8.62 -17.20
CA PRO A 92 8.46 -8.85 -18.42
C PRO A 92 9.14 -10.22 -18.41
N ASP A 93 9.55 -10.72 -19.58
CA ASP A 93 10.17 -12.05 -19.74
C ASP A 93 11.45 -12.27 -18.90
N HIS A 94 12.13 -11.19 -18.53
CA HIS A 94 13.35 -11.22 -17.74
C HIS A 94 13.20 -10.42 -16.45
N TYR A 95 13.28 -11.13 -15.33
CA TYR A 95 13.38 -10.59 -13.98
C TYR A 95 14.13 -11.57 -13.10
N ASP A 96 14.66 -11.08 -11.97
CA ASP A 96 15.32 -11.92 -10.98
C ASP A 96 14.27 -12.65 -10.11
N SER A 97 14.06 -13.93 -10.38
CA SER A 97 13.07 -14.76 -9.66
C SER A 97 13.50 -15.10 -8.24
N LEU A 98 14.81 -15.14 -7.95
CA LEU A 98 15.32 -15.35 -6.60
C LEU A 98 15.06 -14.11 -5.74
N HIS A 99 15.32 -12.92 -6.31
CA HIS A 99 14.98 -11.64 -5.68
C HIS A 99 13.47 -11.49 -5.46
N LEU A 100 12.64 -11.93 -6.42
CA LEU A 100 11.18 -11.95 -6.24
C LEU A 100 10.77 -12.81 -5.04
N TYR A 101 11.32 -14.02 -4.93
CA TYR A 101 11.03 -14.91 -3.81
C TYR A 101 11.51 -14.31 -2.48
N GLU A 102 12.77 -13.86 -2.39
CA GLU A 102 13.31 -13.17 -1.21
C GLU A 102 12.43 -12.02 -0.76
N LYS A 103 12.08 -11.15 -1.70
CA LYS A 103 11.32 -9.94 -1.38
C LYS A 103 9.90 -10.28 -0.93
N THR A 104 9.31 -11.33 -1.48
CA THR A 104 7.98 -11.82 -1.08
C THR A 104 7.99 -12.32 0.36
N GLU A 105 8.92 -13.20 0.72
CA GLU A 105 9.09 -13.72 2.08
C GLU A 105 9.37 -12.59 3.08
N ARG A 106 10.24 -11.64 2.71
CA ARG A 106 10.56 -10.48 3.54
C ARG A 106 9.33 -9.61 3.80
N TYR A 107 8.54 -9.30 2.77
CA TYR A 107 7.33 -8.49 2.94
C TYR A 107 6.25 -9.23 3.74
N HIS A 108 6.15 -10.56 3.61
CA HIS A 108 5.26 -11.38 4.45
C HIS A 108 5.63 -11.23 5.93
N SER A 109 6.89 -11.50 6.28
CA SER A 109 7.38 -11.41 7.65
C SER A 109 7.25 -9.99 8.22
N MET A 110 7.60 -8.97 7.44
CA MET A 110 7.47 -7.57 7.86
C MET A 110 6.00 -7.19 8.11
N LEU A 111 5.08 -7.58 7.23
CA LEU A 111 3.68 -7.21 7.33
C LEU A 111 2.99 -7.92 8.49
N GLU A 112 3.23 -9.22 8.66
CA GLU A 112 2.75 -9.99 9.80
C GLU A 112 3.21 -9.38 11.12
N THR A 113 4.51 -9.06 11.21
CA THR A 113 5.09 -8.42 12.40
C THR A 113 4.47 -7.05 12.66
N ALA A 114 4.28 -6.24 11.61
CA ALA A 114 3.70 -4.91 11.73
C ALA A 114 2.22 -4.95 12.16
N ILE A 115 1.42 -5.88 11.64
CA ILE A 115 0.03 -6.10 12.08
C ILE A 115 -0.04 -6.45 13.57
N ASN A 116 0.88 -7.30 14.05
CA ASN A 116 0.96 -7.66 15.47
C ASN A 116 1.47 -6.51 16.36
N SER A 117 2.04 -5.47 15.74
CA SER A 117 2.61 -4.31 16.42
C SER A 117 1.60 -3.19 16.65
N VAL A 118 0.38 -3.29 16.12
CA VAL A 118 -0.63 -2.23 16.14
C VAL A 118 -1.94 -2.61 16.80
N SER A 119 -2.71 -1.61 17.24
CA SER A 119 -4.11 -1.76 17.60
C SER A 119 -4.98 -0.65 16.99
N CYS A 120 -6.26 -0.93 16.77
CA CYS A 120 -7.23 0.09 16.36
C CYS A 120 -7.28 1.27 17.35
N PHE A 121 -7.24 2.48 16.80
CA PHE A 121 -7.41 3.74 17.50
C PHE A 121 -8.12 4.71 16.54
N PRO A 122 -8.85 5.75 16.97
CA PRO A 122 -9.36 6.00 18.31
C PRO A 122 -10.35 4.94 18.79
N GLY A 123 -10.38 4.76 20.12
CA GLY A 123 -11.21 3.75 20.79
C GLY A 123 -12.72 4.00 20.71
N LYS A 124 -13.47 3.13 21.38
CA LYS A 124 -14.95 3.11 21.36
C LYS A 124 -15.56 4.50 21.64
N GLY A 125 -16.54 4.87 20.82
CA GLY A 125 -17.25 6.14 20.92
C GLY A 125 -16.75 7.21 19.95
N SER A 126 -15.57 7.02 19.34
CA SER A 126 -15.13 7.86 18.23
C SER A 126 -15.89 7.51 16.94
N PRO A 127 -16.25 8.51 16.10
CA PRO A 127 -16.78 8.24 14.76
C PRO A 127 -15.78 7.51 13.85
N LEU A 128 -14.49 7.50 14.17
CA LEU A 128 -13.44 6.87 13.38
C LEU A 128 -13.16 5.40 13.75
N THR A 129 -13.79 4.86 14.80
CA THR A 129 -13.57 3.45 15.18
C THR A 129 -13.88 2.49 14.02
N LEU A 130 -14.95 2.75 13.28
CA LEU A 130 -15.29 1.92 12.10
C LEU A 130 -14.26 2.04 10.97
N ALA A 131 -13.62 3.21 10.82
CA ALA A 131 -12.56 3.40 9.84
C ALA A 131 -11.29 2.63 10.24
N ALA A 132 -10.92 2.67 11.52
CA ALA A 132 -9.82 1.90 12.07
C ALA A 132 -10.00 0.40 11.88
N ASP A 133 -11.17 -0.14 12.26
CA ASP A 133 -11.47 -1.57 12.13
C ASP A 133 -11.44 -2.03 10.67
N LYS A 134 -12.04 -1.24 9.77
CA LYS A 134 -12.03 -1.56 8.33
C LYS A 134 -10.64 -1.53 7.74
N SER A 135 -9.82 -0.54 8.11
CA SER A 135 -8.47 -0.42 7.57
C SER A 135 -7.61 -1.59 8.03
N LEU A 136 -7.63 -1.94 9.33
CA LEU A 136 -6.90 -3.11 9.82
C LEU A 136 -7.41 -4.43 9.20
N ASN A 137 -8.71 -4.54 8.96
CA ASN A 137 -9.27 -5.70 8.27
C ASN A 137 -8.79 -5.81 6.82
N GLU A 138 -8.66 -4.69 6.11
CA GLU A 138 -8.12 -4.69 4.73
C GLU A 138 -6.66 -5.12 4.68
N VAL A 139 -5.85 -4.65 5.63
CA VAL A 139 -4.46 -5.11 5.80
C VAL A 139 -4.41 -6.63 6.05
N LYS A 140 -5.23 -7.14 6.97
CA LYS A 140 -5.29 -8.58 7.30
C LYS A 140 -5.78 -9.45 6.15
N LYS A 141 -6.75 -8.98 5.37
CA LYS A 141 -7.20 -9.66 4.15
C LYS A 141 -6.09 -9.74 3.12
N SER A 142 -5.35 -8.65 2.94
CA SER A 142 -4.22 -8.59 2.03
C SER A 142 -3.11 -9.56 2.43
N LEU A 143 -2.75 -9.60 3.73
CA LEU A 143 -1.82 -10.60 4.25
C LEU A 143 -2.31 -12.03 3.95
N LYS A 144 -3.55 -12.34 4.33
CA LYS A 144 -4.13 -13.67 4.12
C LYS A 144 -4.11 -14.09 2.65
N ARG A 145 -4.48 -13.18 1.74
CA ARG A 145 -4.46 -13.46 0.30
C ARG A 145 -3.04 -13.69 -0.21
N GLY A 146 -2.07 -12.88 0.26
CA GLY A 146 -0.65 -13.10 -0.01
C GLY A 146 -0.18 -14.48 0.42
N GLU A 147 -0.53 -14.91 1.64
CA GLU A 147 -0.18 -16.25 2.17
C GLU A 147 -0.79 -17.40 1.37
N GLU A 148 -2.03 -17.26 0.91
CA GLU A 148 -2.68 -18.25 0.04
C GLU A 148 -1.91 -18.39 -1.28
N LEU A 149 -1.60 -17.27 -1.94
CA LEU A 149 -0.86 -17.26 -3.19
C LEU A 149 0.58 -17.78 -3.04
N MET A 150 1.25 -17.49 -1.91
CA MET A 150 2.56 -18.07 -1.60
C MET A 150 2.50 -19.60 -1.51
N LYS A 151 1.45 -20.17 -0.90
CA LYS A 151 1.25 -21.63 -0.83
C LYS A 151 1.03 -22.25 -2.21
N ASP A 152 0.37 -21.51 -3.10
CA ASP A 152 0.12 -21.93 -4.47
C ASP A 152 1.34 -21.67 -5.41
N GLY A 153 2.41 -21.07 -4.89
CA GLY A 153 3.62 -20.74 -5.66
C GLY A 153 3.50 -19.49 -6.54
N GLU A 154 2.41 -18.74 -6.41
CA GLU A 154 2.11 -17.53 -7.18
C GLU A 154 2.78 -16.29 -6.54
N THR A 155 4.09 -16.17 -6.70
CA THR A 155 4.91 -15.14 -6.02
C THR A 155 4.63 -13.71 -6.46
N ILE A 156 4.37 -13.46 -7.76
CA ILE A 156 4.04 -12.11 -8.28
C ILE A 156 2.79 -11.52 -7.60
N PRO A 157 1.61 -12.18 -7.66
CA PRO A 157 0.43 -11.63 -7.01
C PRO A 157 0.55 -11.65 -5.49
N ALA A 158 1.27 -12.62 -4.90
CA ALA A 158 1.55 -12.63 -3.47
C ALA A 158 2.26 -11.35 -3.01
N LEU A 159 3.38 -11.00 -3.66
CA LEU A 159 4.09 -9.75 -3.38
C LEU A 159 3.20 -8.52 -3.55
N GLY A 160 2.31 -8.55 -4.56
CA GLY A 160 1.31 -7.50 -4.78
C GLY A 160 0.43 -7.29 -3.55
N TYR A 161 -0.28 -8.32 -3.11
CA TYR A 161 -1.17 -8.20 -1.95
C TYR A 161 -0.41 -7.80 -0.67
N LEU A 162 0.80 -8.32 -0.46
CA LEU A 162 1.61 -7.96 0.71
C LEU A 162 2.00 -6.46 0.70
N CYS A 163 2.49 -5.94 -0.44
CA CYS A 163 2.83 -4.52 -0.56
C CYS A 163 1.60 -3.62 -0.44
N TYR A 164 0.47 -4.04 -1.02
CA TYR A 164 -0.80 -3.31 -0.96
C TYR A 164 -1.31 -3.18 0.47
N GLY A 165 -1.30 -4.29 1.21
CA GLY A 165 -1.64 -4.31 2.64
C GLY A 165 -0.73 -3.40 3.46
N TYR A 166 0.56 -3.34 3.12
CA TYR A 166 1.50 -2.45 3.81
C TYR A 166 1.21 -0.97 3.57
N GLY A 167 0.89 -0.58 2.33
CA GLY A 167 0.47 0.79 2.01
C GLY A 167 -0.77 1.21 2.80
N TRP A 168 -1.75 0.30 2.93
CA TRP A 168 -2.91 0.50 3.82
C TRP A 168 -2.52 0.65 5.29
N LEU A 169 -1.61 -0.20 5.77
CA LEU A 169 -1.17 -0.20 7.17
C LEU A 169 -0.51 1.13 7.53
N ASP A 170 0.48 1.57 6.75
CA ASP A 170 1.17 2.84 6.98
C ASP A 170 0.21 4.03 6.89
N THR A 171 -0.65 4.07 5.87
CA THR A 171 -1.66 5.14 5.75
C THR A 171 -2.53 5.21 6.99
N SER A 172 -2.93 4.06 7.53
CA SER A 172 -3.77 3.97 8.72
C SER A 172 -3.06 4.43 9.98
N VAL A 173 -1.76 4.15 10.11
CA VAL A 173 -0.94 4.69 11.21
C VAL A 173 -0.85 6.21 11.09
N ARG A 174 -0.51 6.75 9.90
CA ARG A 174 -0.42 8.20 9.66
C ARG A 174 -1.74 8.94 9.85
N ALA A 175 -2.85 8.30 9.50
CA ALA A 175 -4.19 8.83 9.71
C ALA A 175 -4.63 8.80 11.20
N GLY A 176 -3.82 8.24 12.10
CA GLY A 176 -4.17 8.05 13.51
C GLY A 176 -5.26 7.00 13.72
N LEU A 177 -5.43 6.08 12.76
CA LEU A 177 -6.38 4.97 12.83
C LEU A 177 -5.80 3.70 13.46
N LEU A 178 -4.47 3.62 13.52
CA LEU A 178 -3.75 2.54 14.18
C LEU A 178 -2.67 3.12 15.06
N GLN A 179 -2.58 2.62 16.29
CA GLN A 179 -1.53 2.97 17.22
C GLN A 179 -0.46 1.87 17.20
N VAL A 180 0.80 2.25 17.02
CA VAL A 180 1.97 1.36 17.06
C VAL A 180 2.46 1.22 18.50
N HIS A 181 2.74 -0.02 18.92
CA HIS A 181 3.18 -0.36 20.28
C HIS A 181 4.63 -0.85 20.34
N HIS A 182 5.15 -1.41 19.25
CA HIS A 182 6.49 -1.96 19.14
C HIS A 182 6.90 -2.03 17.66
N ASN A 183 8.15 -2.42 17.37
CA ASN A 183 8.68 -2.49 16.00
C ASN A 183 8.49 -1.22 15.16
N PHE A 184 8.63 -0.05 15.79
CA PHE A 184 8.46 1.27 15.18
C PHE A 184 9.20 1.45 13.84
N HIS A 185 10.38 0.84 13.70
CA HIS A 185 11.19 0.89 12.47
C HIS A 185 10.52 0.26 11.22
N LEU A 186 9.42 -0.47 11.39
CA LEU A 186 8.65 -1.06 10.30
C LEU A 186 7.68 -0.08 9.63
N PHE A 187 7.44 1.09 10.22
CA PHE A 187 6.41 2.03 9.77
C PHE A 187 7.01 3.28 9.17
N THR A 188 6.31 3.87 8.20
CA THR A 188 6.72 5.13 7.57
C THR A 188 6.34 6.34 8.43
N THR A 189 6.98 6.48 9.59
CA THR A 189 6.67 7.51 10.62
C THR A 189 7.93 7.94 11.37
N GLU A 190 8.05 9.24 11.65
CA GLU A 190 8.95 9.73 12.70
C GLU A 190 8.17 9.68 14.03
N PHE A 191 8.71 8.99 15.04
CA PHE A 191 8.10 8.82 16.37
C PHE A 191 8.70 9.79 17.40
#